data_AF-A0A838S4V3-F1
#
_entry.id   AF-A0A838S4V3-F1
#
_cell.length_a   1.000
_cell.length_b   1.000
_cell.length_c   1.000
_cell.angle_alpha   90.00
_cell.angle_beta   90.00
_cell.angle_gamma   90.00
#
_symmetry.space_group_name_H-M   'P 1'
#
loop_
_entity.id
_entity.type
_entity.pdbx_description
1 polymer ?
#
loop_
_entity_poly.entity_id
_entity_poly.type
_entity_poly.pdbx_seq_one_letter_code
_entity_poly.pdbx_strand_id
1 'polypeptide(L)'
;MISLRYHIISIGAVFLALALGVVLGSTAINDRLLSGLSSDRTRLGQQVADLQADNDGLRVRLGDAAAFAAALGPPAVRGTLQGRTVVLVTTSDADPVDRDGLAALLRSAGATVTGEVQLTDAFTDPSRSDQLIELTTRLLLAGVQLPTAPDAGTLTGGLLGSLLLLDPGTGATPASP
;
A
#
# COMPACT_ATOMS: atom_id res chain seq x y z
N MET A 1 11.33 46.20 71.09
CA MET A 1 11.91 46.62 69.79
C MET A 1 12.83 45.50 69.32
N ILE A 2 12.41 44.72 68.33
CA ILE A 2 13.28 43.72 67.70
C ILE A 2 14.45 44.47 67.03
N SER A 3 15.68 44.09 67.36
CA SER A 3 16.87 44.76 66.79
C SER A 3 16.97 44.50 65.28
N LEU A 4 17.40 45.50 64.51
CA LEU A 4 17.59 45.41 63.04
C LEU A 4 18.46 44.20 62.62
N ARG A 5 19.38 43.79 63.49
CA ARG A 5 20.23 42.60 63.35
C ARG A 5 19.40 41.31 63.29
N TYR A 6 18.36 41.20 64.12
CA TYR A 6 17.52 40.00 64.18
C TYR A 6 16.65 39.85 62.93
N HIS A 7 16.18 40.97 62.35
CA HIS A 7 15.39 40.95 61.12
C HIS A 7 16.23 40.51 59.91
N ILE A 8 17.46 41.00 59.80
CA ILE A 8 18.40 40.61 58.74
C ILE A 8 18.76 39.12 58.85
N ILE A 9 19.01 38.62 60.07
CA ILE A 9 19.32 37.21 60.30
C ILE A 9 18.12 36.32 59.93
N SER A 10 16.90 36.71 60.29
CA SER A 10 15.68 35.97 59.94
C SER A 10 15.45 35.91 58.42
N ILE A 11 15.58 37.05 57.72
CA ILE A 11 15.43 37.10 56.26
C ILE A 11 16.52 36.26 55.57
N GLY A 12 17.77 36.36 56.03
CA GLY A 12 18.87 35.54 55.52
C GLY A 12 18.61 34.04 55.71
N ALA A 13 18.08 33.64 56.86
CA ALA A 13 17.71 32.25 57.14
C ALA A 13 16.59 31.75 56.22
N VAL A 14 15.57 32.58 55.94
CA VAL A 14 14.47 32.23 55.02
C VAL A 14 14.98 32.08 53.58
N PHE A 15 15.84 32.99 53.11
CA PHE A 15 16.43 32.89 51.77
C PHE A 15 17.34 31.67 51.63
N LEU A 16 18.13 31.35 52.64
CA LEU A 16 18.97 30.15 52.65
C LEU A 16 18.13 28.88 52.61
N ALA A 17 17.07 28.82 53.41
CA ALA A 17 16.12 27.70 53.41
C ALA A 17 15.43 27.54 52.05
N LEU A 18 15.03 28.64 51.40
CA LEU A 18 14.44 28.63 50.05
C LEU A 18 15.44 28.12 49.01
N ALA A 19 16.67 28.64 49.01
CA ALA A 19 17.70 28.25 48.07
C ALA A 19 18.03 26.76 48.19
N LEU A 20 18.19 26.25 49.42
CA LEU A 20 18.39 24.82 49.68
C LEU A 20 17.18 24.00 49.23
N GLY A 21 15.95 24.43 49.56
CA GLY A 21 14.73 23.75 49.12
C GLY A 21 14.62 23.62 47.59
N VAL A 22 14.98 24.67 46.85
CA VAL A 22 14.97 24.67 45.37
C VAL A 22 16.07 23.77 44.80
N VAL A 23 17.28 23.80 45.36
CA VAL A 23 18.40 22.95 44.90
C VAL A 23 18.09 21.47 45.15
N LEU A 24 17.62 21.11 46.35
CA LEU A 24 17.24 19.73 46.65
C LEU A 24 15.99 19.28 45.87
N GLY A 25 15.02 20.17 45.66
CA GLY A 25 13.82 19.87 44.89
C GLY A 25 14.09 19.67 43.39
N SER A 26 14.92 20.53 42.78
CA SER A 26 15.25 20.45 41.35
C SER A 26 16.12 19.24 41.01
N THR A 27 17.09 18.89 41.86
CA THR A 27 17.93 17.69 41.67
C THR A 27 17.11 16.40 41.70
N ALA A 28 16.23 16.23 42.70
CA ALA A 28 15.38 15.05 42.81
C ALA A 28 14.39 14.88 41.63
N ILE A 29 13.90 15.97 41.04
CA ILE A 29 13.01 15.95 39.87
C ILE A 29 13.79 15.67 38.59
N ASN A 30 14.96 16.31 38.40
CA ASN A 30 15.78 16.17 37.20
C ASN A 30 16.28 14.72 37.02
N ASP A 31 16.67 14.05 38.10
CA ASP A 31 17.12 12.66 38.05
C ASP A 31 16.00 11.69 37.62
N ARG A 32 14.76 11.92 38.09
CA ARG A 32 13.59 11.10 37.70
C ARG A 32 13.19 11.34 36.25
N LEU A 33 13.21 12.60 35.79
CA LEU A 33 12.90 12.93 34.40
C LEU A 33 13.97 12.39 33.45
N LEU A 34 15.26 12.55 33.80
CA LEU A 34 16.37 12.07 32.98
C LEU A 34 16.41 10.53 32.91
N SER A 35 16.16 9.84 34.04
CA SER A 35 16.05 8.38 34.06
C SER A 35 14.83 7.88 33.27
N GLY A 36 13.70 8.58 33.34
CA GLY A 36 12.52 8.31 32.50
C GLY A 36 12.83 8.45 31.00
N LEU A 37 13.41 9.57 30.59
CA LEU A 37 13.82 9.84 29.20
C LEU A 37 14.88 8.85 28.70
N SER A 38 15.84 8.46 29.56
CA SER A 38 16.86 7.46 29.23
C SER A 38 16.24 6.07 29.06
N SER A 39 15.28 5.72 29.92
CA SER A 39 14.51 4.46 29.82
C SER A 39 13.64 4.43 28.57
N ASP A 40 12.96 5.54 28.25
CA ASP A 40 12.16 5.69 27.03
C ASP A 40 13.04 5.57 25.78
N ARG A 41 14.20 6.25 25.76
CA ARG A 41 15.17 6.16 24.66
C ARG A 41 15.66 4.72 24.48
N THR A 42 15.96 4.02 25.56
CA THR A 42 16.41 2.62 25.51
C THR A 42 15.31 1.71 24.97
N ARG A 43 14.07 1.86 25.46
CA ARG A 43 12.90 1.10 24.98
C ARG A 43 12.62 1.37 23.50
N LEU A 44 12.69 2.62 23.07
CA LEU A 44 12.48 2.98 21.68
C LEU A 44 13.61 2.43 20.79
N GLY A 45 14.86 2.44 21.28
CA GLY A 45 15.97 1.79 20.62
C GLY A 45 15.77 0.28 20.45
N GLN A 46 15.25 -0.39 21.47
CA GLN A 46 14.88 -1.81 21.41
C GLN A 46 13.74 -2.04 20.41
N GLN A 47 12.67 -1.26 20.45
CA GLN A 47 11.55 -1.37 19.50
C GLN A 47 11.99 -1.18 18.05
N VAL A 48 12.89 -0.23 17.79
CA VAL A 48 13.44 -0.04 16.44
C VAL A 48 14.25 -1.26 16.01
N ALA A 49 15.08 -1.82 16.89
CA ALA A 49 15.86 -3.02 16.58
C ALA A 49 14.96 -4.25 16.33
N ASP A 50 13.92 -4.43 17.14
CA ASP A 50 12.94 -5.52 16.99
C ASP A 50 12.17 -5.37 15.66
N LEU A 51 11.68 -4.17 15.36
CA LEU A 51 10.98 -3.89 14.10
C LEU A 51 11.89 -4.09 12.88
N GLN A 52 13.17 -3.74 12.97
CA GLN A 52 14.14 -4.00 11.91
C GLN A 52 14.34 -5.50 11.70
N ALA A 53 14.53 -6.27 12.78
CA ALA A 53 14.68 -7.72 12.71
C ALA A 53 13.43 -8.41 12.14
N ASP A 54 12.23 -7.96 12.54
CA ASP A 54 10.96 -8.46 12.00
C ASP A 54 10.83 -8.15 10.51
N ASN A 55 11.17 -6.92 10.10
CA ASN A 55 11.08 -6.52 8.70
C ASN A 55 12.04 -7.32 7.83
N ASP A 56 13.28 -7.54 8.29
CA ASP A 56 14.26 -8.36 7.58
C ASP A 56 13.82 -9.84 7.53
N GLY A 57 13.25 -10.37 8.61
CA GLY A 57 12.67 -11.71 8.62
C GLY A 57 11.50 -11.86 7.64
N LEU A 58 10.63 -10.85 7.55
CA LEU A 58 9.53 -10.83 6.58
C LEU A 58 10.04 -10.75 5.14
N ARG A 59 11.05 -9.93 4.87
CA ARG A 59 11.69 -9.82 3.54
C ARG A 59 12.28 -11.16 3.08
N VAL A 60 12.98 -11.86 3.97
CA VAL A 60 13.52 -13.20 3.67
C VAL A 60 12.40 -14.17 3.32
N ARG A 61 11.33 -14.22 4.13
CA ARG A 61 10.18 -15.11 3.87
C ARG A 61 9.48 -14.80 2.54
N LEU A 62 9.33 -13.52 2.20
CA LEU A 62 8.78 -13.11 0.90
C LEU A 62 9.69 -13.54 -0.25
N GLY A 63 11.01 -13.39 -0.10
CA GLY A 63 11.99 -13.87 -1.07
C GLY A 63 11.93 -15.39 -1.28
N ASP A 64 11.86 -16.17 -0.20
CA ASP A 64 11.74 -17.64 -0.26
C ASP A 64 10.43 -18.07 -0.93
N ALA A 65 9.32 -17.43 -0.61
CA ALA A 65 8.02 -17.71 -1.23
C ALA A 65 8.02 -17.38 -2.72
N ALA A 66 8.63 -16.27 -3.12
CA ALA A 66 8.79 -15.89 -4.52
C ALA A 66 9.67 -16.89 -5.28
N ALA A 67 10.79 -17.32 -4.70
CA ALA A 67 11.68 -18.32 -5.29
C ALA A 67 10.98 -19.67 -5.46
N PHE A 68 10.21 -20.10 -4.46
CA PHE A 68 9.38 -21.31 -4.53
C PHE A 68 8.33 -21.22 -5.64
N ALA A 69 7.60 -20.10 -5.72
CA ALA A 69 6.62 -19.87 -6.77
C ALA A 69 7.25 -19.83 -8.16
N ALA A 70 8.44 -19.25 -8.32
CA ALA A 70 9.18 -19.24 -9.58
C ALA A 70 9.64 -20.65 -10.00
N ALA A 71 10.03 -21.49 -9.03
CA ALA A 71 10.47 -22.86 -9.31
C ALA A 71 9.32 -23.81 -9.65
N LEU A 72 8.19 -23.71 -8.93
CA LEU A 72 7.07 -24.64 -9.08
C LEU A 72 5.90 -24.10 -9.91
N GLY A 73 5.77 -22.79 -10.07
CA GLY A 73 4.69 -22.16 -10.83
C GLY A 73 4.64 -22.63 -12.28
N PRO A 74 5.70 -22.44 -13.08
CA PRO A 74 5.72 -22.85 -14.48
C PRO A 74 5.40 -24.34 -14.72
N PRO A 75 5.98 -25.31 -13.98
CA PRO A 75 5.59 -26.71 -14.18
C PRO A 75 4.16 -27.02 -13.71
N ALA A 76 3.62 -26.30 -12.73
CA ALA A 76 2.26 -26.51 -12.25
C ALA A 76 1.19 -26.03 -13.24
N VAL A 77 1.44 -24.94 -13.97
CA VAL A 77 0.46 -24.38 -14.93
C VAL A 77 0.67 -24.86 -16.37
N ARG A 78 1.76 -25.59 -16.64
CA ARG A 78 2.13 -26.02 -17.98
C ARG A 78 0.98 -26.75 -18.67
N GLY A 79 0.59 -26.26 -19.84
CA GLY A 79 -0.42 -26.91 -20.68
C GLY A 79 -1.87 -26.50 -20.39
N THR A 80 -2.12 -25.77 -19.30
CA THR A 80 -3.49 -25.42 -18.89
C THR A 80 -4.17 -24.42 -19.83
N LEU A 81 -3.40 -23.61 -20.57
CA LEU A 81 -3.90 -22.58 -21.49
C LEU A 81 -3.41 -22.78 -22.93
N GLN A 82 -3.05 -24.01 -23.31
CA GLN A 82 -2.59 -24.30 -24.68
C GLN A 82 -3.61 -23.84 -25.74
N GLY A 83 -3.11 -23.08 -26.72
CA GLY A 83 -3.92 -22.57 -27.83
C GLY A 83 -4.89 -21.45 -27.45
N ARG A 84 -4.81 -20.93 -26.22
CA ARG A 84 -5.62 -19.79 -25.77
C ARG A 84 -4.88 -18.48 -26.00
N THR A 85 -5.61 -17.49 -26.50
CA THR A 85 -5.17 -16.10 -26.58
C THR A 85 -5.62 -15.35 -25.34
N VAL A 86 -4.74 -14.52 -24.77
CA VAL A 86 -5.00 -13.78 -23.54
C VAL A 86 -4.58 -12.32 -23.74
N VAL A 87 -5.44 -11.39 -23.33
CA VAL A 87 -5.10 -9.97 -23.20
C VAL A 87 -4.92 -9.67 -21.72
N LEU A 88 -3.80 -9.04 -21.38
CA LEU A 88 -3.55 -8.60 -20.01
C LEU A 88 -4.03 -7.16 -19.83
N VAL A 89 -4.97 -6.94 -18.92
CA VAL A 89 -5.45 -5.61 -18.56
C VAL A 89 -4.94 -5.26 -17.17
N THR A 90 -4.20 -4.16 -17.06
CA THR A 90 -3.63 -3.68 -15.78
C THR A 90 -4.12 -2.28 -15.47
N THR A 91 -4.17 -1.94 -14.19
CA THR A 91 -4.37 -0.55 -13.75
C THR A 91 -3.06 0.24 -13.80
N SER A 92 -3.14 1.55 -13.60
CA SER A 92 -1.99 2.46 -13.60
C SER A 92 -1.04 2.23 -12.43
N ASP A 93 -1.58 1.76 -11.31
CA ASP A 93 -0.87 1.45 -10.06
C ASP A 93 -0.31 0.01 -10.01
N ALA A 94 -0.50 -0.78 -11.07
CA ALA A 94 0.00 -2.15 -11.14
C ALA A 94 1.54 -2.17 -11.13
N ASP A 95 2.13 -2.99 -10.25
CA ASP A 95 3.57 -3.19 -10.19
C ASP A 95 4.08 -3.87 -11.50
N PRO A 96 5.03 -3.26 -12.22
CA PRO A 96 5.61 -3.85 -13.43
C PRO A 96 6.21 -5.24 -13.22
N VAL A 97 6.77 -5.52 -12.04
CA VAL A 97 7.41 -6.81 -11.73
C VAL A 97 6.36 -7.91 -11.69
N ASP A 98 5.22 -7.66 -11.05
CA ASP A 98 4.11 -8.61 -10.96
C ASP A 98 3.47 -8.83 -12.34
N ARG A 99 3.29 -7.76 -13.12
CA ARG A 99 2.77 -7.83 -14.50
C ARG A 99 3.66 -8.73 -15.36
N ASP A 100 4.96 -8.50 -15.35
CA ASP A 100 5.92 -9.25 -16.18
C ASP A 100 6.01 -10.71 -15.73
N GLY A 101 5.95 -10.96 -14.41
CA GLY A 101 5.87 -12.30 -13.83
C GLY A 101 4.61 -13.05 -14.26
N LEU A 102 3.45 -12.39 -14.25
CA LEU A 102 2.19 -12.97 -14.69
C LEU A 102 2.21 -13.28 -16.20
N ALA A 103 2.74 -12.36 -17.01
CA ALA A 103 2.91 -12.59 -18.45
C ALA A 103 3.83 -13.79 -18.73
N ALA A 104 4.91 -13.97 -17.95
CA ALA A 104 5.77 -15.15 -18.05
C ALA A 104 5.03 -16.45 -17.65
N LEU A 105 4.23 -16.42 -16.58
CA LEU A 105 3.42 -17.56 -16.16
C LEU A 105 2.38 -17.94 -17.23
N LEU A 106 1.69 -16.97 -17.82
CA LEU A 106 0.73 -17.22 -18.92
C LEU A 106 1.40 -17.90 -20.12
N ARG A 107 2.61 -17.44 -20.51
CA ARG A 107 3.40 -18.10 -21.57
C ARG A 107 3.80 -19.52 -21.17
N SER A 108 4.20 -19.73 -19.92
CA SER A 108 4.53 -21.07 -19.42
C SER A 108 3.33 -22.02 -19.41
N ALA A 109 2.12 -21.50 -19.22
CA ALA A 109 0.87 -22.24 -19.31
C ALA A 109 0.49 -22.63 -20.76
N GLY A 110 1.17 -22.07 -21.76
CA GLY A 110 0.91 -22.29 -23.19
C GLY A 110 -0.03 -21.27 -23.82
N ALA A 111 -0.35 -20.17 -23.12
CA ALA A 111 -1.14 -19.08 -23.67
C ALA A 111 -0.32 -18.18 -24.60
N THR A 112 -0.98 -17.59 -25.59
CA THR A 112 -0.42 -16.51 -26.41
C THR A 112 -0.93 -15.18 -25.89
N VAL A 113 -0.05 -14.36 -25.33
CA VAL A 113 -0.40 -13.00 -24.90
C VAL A 113 -0.49 -12.11 -26.14
N THR A 114 -1.71 -11.70 -26.51
CA THR A 114 -1.98 -10.95 -27.75
C THR A 114 -1.89 -9.44 -27.58
N GLY A 115 -1.92 -8.95 -26.34
CA GLY A 115 -1.77 -7.53 -26.04
C GLY A 115 -1.78 -7.26 -24.54
N GLU A 116 -1.26 -6.09 -24.19
CA GLU A 116 -1.30 -5.54 -22.83
C GLU A 116 -1.97 -4.17 -22.90
N VAL A 117 -2.97 -3.96 -22.04
CA VAL A 117 -3.74 -2.71 -21.95
C VAL A 117 -3.58 -2.17 -20.54
N GLN A 118 -2.88 -1.05 -20.40
CA GLN A 118 -2.79 -0.33 -19.14
C GLN A 118 -3.87 0.74 -19.08
N LEU A 119 -4.75 0.63 -18.09
CA LEU A 119 -5.72 1.64 -17.74
C LEU A 119 -5.02 2.81 -17.03
N THR A 120 -5.46 4.02 -17.31
CA THR A 120 -4.92 5.24 -16.69
C THR A 120 -5.65 5.54 -15.37
N ASP A 121 -5.06 6.39 -14.53
CA ASP A 121 -5.69 6.81 -13.26
C ASP A 121 -7.10 7.39 -13.47
N ALA A 122 -7.30 8.08 -14.60
CA ALA A 122 -8.58 8.67 -14.96
C ALA A 122 -9.70 7.62 -15.15
N PHE A 123 -9.34 6.38 -15.45
CA PHE A 123 -10.27 5.27 -15.61
C PHE A 123 -10.73 4.71 -14.25
N THR A 124 -9.87 4.77 -13.23
CA THR A 124 -10.15 4.29 -11.87
C THR A 124 -10.64 5.38 -10.93
N ASP A 125 -10.61 6.65 -11.36
CA ASP A 125 -11.03 7.82 -10.58
C ASP A 125 -12.56 7.90 -10.43
N PRO A 126 -13.12 7.75 -9.21
CA PRO A 126 -14.56 7.81 -8.99
C PRO A 126 -15.18 9.16 -9.38
N SER A 127 -14.42 10.26 -9.33
CA SER A 127 -14.89 11.59 -9.69
C SER A 127 -15.14 11.76 -11.19
N ARG A 128 -14.61 10.85 -12.02
CA ARG A 128 -14.76 10.83 -13.48
C ARG A 128 -15.76 9.80 -13.98
N SER A 129 -16.48 9.13 -13.08
CA SER A 129 -17.46 8.09 -13.42
C SER A 129 -18.48 8.55 -14.47
N ASP A 130 -19.02 9.77 -14.34
CA ASP A 130 -20.00 10.31 -15.29
C ASP A 130 -19.40 10.50 -16.69
N GLN A 131 -18.14 10.95 -16.77
CA GLN A 131 -17.42 11.10 -18.03
C GLN A 131 -17.15 9.74 -18.67
N LEU A 132 -16.82 8.72 -17.88
CA LEU A 132 -16.62 7.35 -18.36
C LEU A 132 -17.93 6.76 -18.92
N ILE A 133 -19.07 7.00 -18.25
CA ILE A 133 -20.38 6.58 -18.74
C ILE A 133 -20.72 7.28 -20.06
N GLU A 134 -20.50 8.59 -20.15
CA GLU A 134 -20.71 9.34 -21.40
C GLU A 134 -19.85 8.79 -22.55
N LEU A 135 -18.57 8.55 -22.31
CA LEU A 135 -17.68 7.98 -23.32
C LEU A 135 -18.11 6.57 -23.72
N THR A 136 -18.53 5.75 -22.76
CA THR A 136 -18.99 4.38 -23.01
C THR A 136 -20.26 4.38 -23.88
N THR A 137 -21.22 5.26 -23.62
CA THR A 137 -22.45 5.37 -24.41
C THR A 137 -22.19 5.90 -25.82
N ARG A 138 -21.25 6.85 -25.98
CA ARG A 138 -20.86 7.39 -27.30
C ARG A 138 -20.09 6.39 -28.16
N LEU A 139 -19.33 5.49 -27.52
CA LEU A 139 -18.50 4.49 -28.19
C LEU A 139 -19.20 3.13 -28.28
N LEU A 140 -20.48 3.03 -27.94
CA LEU A 140 -21.22 1.77 -28.02
C LEU A 140 -21.39 1.34 -29.48
N LEU A 141 -20.87 0.17 -29.82
CA LEU A 141 -21.00 -0.42 -31.15
C LEU A 141 -22.43 -0.93 -31.39
N ALA A 142 -22.87 -0.88 -32.65
CA ALA A 142 -24.14 -1.45 -33.06
C ALA A 142 -24.18 -2.95 -32.76
N GLY A 143 -25.20 -3.39 -32.01
CA GLY A 143 -25.40 -4.80 -31.66
C GLY A 143 -24.84 -5.24 -30.30
N VAL A 144 -24.12 -4.39 -29.57
CA VAL A 144 -23.63 -4.70 -28.22
C VAL A 144 -24.66 -4.27 -27.17
N GLN A 145 -25.07 -5.20 -26.31
CA GLN A 145 -25.92 -4.91 -25.16
C GLN A 145 -25.04 -4.72 -23.92
N LEU A 146 -25.11 -3.53 -23.32
CA LEU A 146 -24.46 -3.26 -22.05
C LEU A 146 -25.20 -3.95 -20.90
N PRO A 147 -24.50 -4.34 -19.83
CA PRO A 147 -25.14 -4.78 -18.60
C PRO A 147 -26.08 -3.70 -18.06
N THR A 148 -27.21 -4.08 -17.48
CA THR A 148 -28.20 -3.16 -16.88
C THR A 148 -27.75 -2.55 -15.54
N ALA A 149 -26.45 -2.49 -15.27
CA ALA A 149 -25.89 -1.94 -14.04
C ALA A 149 -25.62 -0.44 -14.19
N PRO A 150 -25.89 0.38 -13.16
CA PRO A 150 -25.73 1.83 -13.23
C PRO A 150 -24.28 2.31 -13.01
N ASP A 151 -23.36 1.43 -12.60
CA ASP A 151 -21.99 1.81 -12.28
C ASP A 151 -21.09 1.89 -13.52
N ALA A 152 -20.23 2.93 -13.55
CA ALA A 152 -19.33 3.18 -14.67
C ALA A 152 -18.39 1.99 -14.96
N GLY A 153 -17.91 1.32 -13.91
CA GLY A 153 -17.01 0.17 -14.03
C GLY A 153 -17.63 -1.00 -14.78
N THR A 154 -18.88 -1.36 -14.46
CA THR A 154 -19.59 -2.47 -15.12
C THR A 154 -19.99 -2.11 -16.55
N LEU A 155 -20.41 -0.87 -16.80
CA LEU A 155 -20.73 -0.41 -18.16
C LEU A 155 -19.48 -0.42 -19.05
N THR A 156 -18.40 0.22 -18.62
CA THR A 156 -17.16 0.27 -19.41
C THR A 156 -16.48 -1.09 -19.48
N GLY A 157 -16.59 -1.91 -18.42
CA GLY A 157 -16.14 -3.30 -18.42
C GLY A 157 -16.93 -4.17 -19.40
N GLY A 158 -18.24 -3.95 -19.54
CA GLY A 158 -19.06 -4.62 -20.56
C GLY A 158 -18.65 -4.25 -21.98
N LEU A 159 -18.36 -2.97 -22.23
CA LEU A 159 -17.82 -2.51 -23.52
C LEU A 159 -16.44 -3.13 -23.82
N LEU A 160 -15.49 -3.03 -22.89
CA LEU A 160 -14.17 -3.63 -23.04
C LEU A 160 -14.26 -5.15 -23.22
N GLY A 161 -15.14 -5.81 -22.47
CA GLY A 161 -15.41 -7.23 -22.59
C GLY A 161 -15.88 -7.61 -23.99
N SER A 162 -16.80 -6.83 -24.57
CA SER A 162 -17.28 -7.05 -25.94
C SER A 162 -16.21 -6.88 -27.02
N LEU A 163 -15.16 -6.09 -26.75
CA LEU A 163 -14.05 -5.88 -27.69
C LEU A 163 -12.92 -6.89 -27.51
N LEU A 164 -12.64 -7.28 -26.26
CA LEU A 164 -11.46 -8.07 -25.90
C LEU A 164 -11.75 -9.58 -25.84
N LEU A 165 -12.99 -9.99 -25.54
CA LEU A 165 -13.34 -11.40 -25.51
C LEU A 165 -13.70 -11.91 -26.90
N LEU A 166 -13.20 -13.10 -27.20
CA LEU A 166 -13.62 -13.87 -28.36
C LEU A 166 -14.96 -14.54 -28.06
N ASP A 167 -15.84 -14.58 -29.06
CA ASP A 167 -17.10 -15.29 -28.94
C ASP A 167 -16.83 -16.80 -28.73
N PRO A 168 -17.41 -17.43 -27.70
CA PRO A 168 -17.11 -18.82 -27.33
C PRO A 168 -17.60 -19.86 -28.34
N GLY A 169 -18.55 -19.50 -29.23
CA GLY A 169 -19.08 -20.38 -30.27
C GLY A 169 -18.35 -20.25 -31.61
N THR A 170 -17.84 -19.05 -31.94
CA THR A 170 -17.26 -18.76 -33.26
C THR A 170 -15.77 -18.47 -33.23
N GLY A 171 -15.18 -18.20 -32.07
CA GLY A 171 -13.76 -17.82 -31.94
C GLY A 171 -13.43 -16.50 -32.65
N ALA A 172 -14.43 -15.71 -33.03
CA ALA A 172 -14.28 -14.43 -33.69
C ALA A 172 -14.33 -13.29 -32.66
N THR A 173 -13.67 -12.18 -32.98
CA THR A 173 -13.85 -10.92 -32.24
C THR A 173 -15.26 -10.38 -32.53
N PRO A 174 -16.07 -10.04 -31.52
CA PRO A 174 -17.44 -9.54 -31.72
C PRO A 174 -17.50 -8.25 -32.56
N ALA A 175 -16.40 -7.50 -32.60
CA ALA A 175 -16.23 -6.34 -33.45
C ALA A 175 -15.37 -6.69 -34.68
N SER A 176 -15.98 -7.32 -35.69
CA SER A 176 -15.50 -7.16 -37.06
C SER A 176 -16.27 -6.00 -37.71
N PRO A 177 -15.59 -5.06 -38.41
CA PRO A 177 -16.25 -4.05 -39.23
C PRO A 177 -17.00 -4.66 -40.42
#